data_AF-A0A183KCT8-F1
#
_entry.id   AF-A0A183KCT8-F1
#
_cell.length_a   1.000
_cell.length_b   1.000
_cell.length_c   1.000
_cell.angle_alpha   90.00
_cell.angle_beta   90.00
_cell.angle_gamma   90.00
#
_symmetry.space_group_name_H-M   'P 1'
#
loop_
_entity.id
_entity.type
_entity.pdbx_description
1 polymer ?
#
loop_
_entity_poly.entity_id
_entity_poly.type
_entity_poly.pdbx_seq_one_letter_code
_entity_poly.pdbx_strand_id
1 'polypeptide(L)'
;MDRAAQRRAIEANLKAAGYPLPPAPGVIKQQLIKTPLITRATPASVYKPIGDENKGAKLLAKMGWTPGQGLGKSKTGISEPITVSLRVNPQAGLGSSSLSNNTISIDSTPRELSQAYIRAKTKERFDKLS
;
A
#
# COMPACT_ATOMS: atom_id res chain seq x y z
N MET A 1 -10.24 -15.15 -34.69
CA MET A 1 -11.28 -15.21 -33.65
C MET A 1 -11.08 -14.03 -32.70
N ASP A 2 -11.99 -13.06 -32.72
CA ASP A 2 -11.90 -11.85 -31.90
C ASP A 2 -12.26 -12.16 -30.43
N ARG A 3 -11.27 -12.05 -29.55
CA ARG A 3 -11.39 -12.35 -28.12
C ARG A 3 -12.28 -11.32 -27.40
N ALA A 4 -12.47 -10.13 -27.97
CA ALA A 4 -13.39 -9.11 -27.45
C ALA A 4 -14.86 -9.46 -27.75
N ALA A 5 -15.14 -9.99 -28.93
CA ALA A 5 -16.49 -10.44 -29.31
C ALA A 5 -16.98 -11.59 -28.43
N GLN A 6 -16.10 -12.55 -28.11
CA GLN A 6 -16.43 -13.69 -27.24
C GLN A 6 -16.76 -13.24 -25.81
N ARG A 7 -16.05 -12.23 -25.28
CA ARG A 7 -16.37 -11.65 -23.96
C ARG A 7 -17.72 -10.94 -23.95
N ARG A 8 -18.01 -10.15 -24.98
CA ARG A 8 -19.29 -9.44 -25.13
C ARG A 8 -20.48 -10.41 -25.19
N ALA A 9 -20.31 -11.55 -25.87
CA ALA A 9 -21.32 -12.59 -25.97
C ALA A 9 -21.59 -13.30 -24.63
N ILE A 10 -20.54 -13.58 -23.85
CA ILE A 10 -20.66 -14.19 -22.52
C ILE A 10 -21.35 -13.24 -21.53
N GLU A 11 -20.99 -11.95 -21.55
CA GLU A 11 -21.59 -10.93 -20.68
C GLU A 11 -23.08 -10.71 -20.97
N ALA A 12 -23.46 -10.71 -22.25
CA ALA A 12 -24.87 -10.58 -22.66
C ALA A 12 -25.72 -11.77 -22.18
N ASN A 13 -25.17 -12.99 -22.23
CA ASN A 13 -25.85 -14.21 -21.80
C ASN A 13 -26.05 -14.24 -20.27
N LEU A 14 -25.03 -13.86 -19.50
CA LEU A 14 -25.11 -13.76 -18.03
C LEU A 14 -26.17 -12.74 -17.55
N LYS A 15 -26.31 -11.62 -18.27
CA LYS A 15 -27.33 -10.60 -18.00
C LYS A 15 -28.75 -11.10 -18.28
N ALA A 16 -28.93 -11.85 -19.37
CA ALA A 16 -30.22 -12.44 -19.74
C ALA A 16 -30.68 -13.53 -18.75
N ALA A 17 -29.72 -14.25 -18.14
CA ALA A 17 -29.98 -15.28 -17.14
C ALA A 17 -30.21 -14.74 -15.70
N GLY A 18 -30.28 -13.42 -15.51
CA GLY A 18 -30.60 -12.79 -14.22
C GLY A 18 -29.47 -12.84 -13.17
N TYR A 19 -28.25 -13.20 -13.56
CA TYR A 19 -27.11 -13.18 -12.65
C TYR A 19 -26.60 -11.73 -12.50
N PRO A 20 -26.48 -11.20 -11.26
CA PRO A 20 -25.98 -9.85 -11.05
C PRO A 20 -24.51 -9.78 -11.46
N LEU A 21 -24.21 -8.90 -12.43
CA LEU A 21 -22.84 -8.65 -12.86
C LEU A 21 -22.02 -8.17 -11.65
N PRO A 22 -20.79 -8.69 -11.44
CA PRO A 22 -19.91 -8.13 -10.44
C PRO A 22 -19.70 -6.64 -10.75
N PRO A 23 -19.74 -5.75 -9.73
CA PRO A 23 -19.61 -4.33 -9.96
C PRO A 23 -18.33 -4.05 -10.74
N ALA A 24 -18.45 -3.29 -11.84
CA ALA A 24 -17.33 -2.97 -12.71
C ALA A 24 -16.18 -2.39 -11.87
N PRO A 25 -14.95 -2.91 -11.99
CA PRO A 25 -13.81 -2.38 -11.26
C PRO A 25 -13.58 -0.94 -11.71
N GLY A 26 -13.96 0.02 -10.87
CA GLY A 26 -13.81 1.45 -11.14
C GLY A 26 -15.05 2.32 -10.90
N VAL A 27 -16.24 1.77 -10.65
CA VAL A 27 -17.39 2.61 -10.25
C VAL A 27 -17.35 2.83 -8.74
N ILE A 28 -16.42 3.68 -8.29
CA ILE A 28 -16.59 4.37 -7.01
C ILE A 28 -17.71 5.38 -7.27
N LYS A 29 -18.94 5.08 -6.85
CA LYS A 29 -19.91 6.15 -6.62
C LYS A 29 -19.28 7.04 -5.55
N GLN A 30 -18.67 8.14 -5.99
CA GLN A 30 -18.18 9.17 -5.10
C GLN A 30 -19.41 9.82 -4.48
N GLN A 31 -19.97 9.17 -3.45
CA GLN A 31 -20.73 9.90 -2.46
C GLN A 31 -19.70 10.76 -1.76
N LEU A 32 -19.60 12.01 -2.21
CA LEU A 32 -18.82 13.05 -1.58
C LEU A 32 -19.42 13.28 -0.19
N ILE A 33 -19.01 12.47 0.77
CA ILE A 33 -19.07 12.87 2.16
C ILE A 33 -18.30 14.19 2.25
N LYS A 34 -19.02 15.29 2.41
CA LYS A 34 -18.48 16.62 2.69
C LYS A 34 -17.97 16.63 4.14
N THR A 35 -17.04 15.74 4.44
CA THR A 35 -16.21 15.82 5.64
C THR A 35 -15.17 16.88 5.34
N PRO A 36 -14.94 17.89 6.21
CA PRO A 36 -13.85 18.83 5.99
C PRO A 36 -12.58 18.01 5.78
N LEU A 37 -11.91 18.28 4.65
CA LEU A 37 -10.59 17.76 4.35
C LEU A 37 -9.68 18.29 5.45
N ILE A 38 -9.58 17.55 6.56
CA ILE A 38 -8.37 17.59 7.37
C ILE A 38 -7.31 17.17 6.37
N THR A 39 -6.56 18.14 5.86
CA THR A 39 -5.36 17.93 5.06
C THR A 39 -4.49 17.00 5.88
N ARG A 40 -4.62 15.69 5.64
CA ARG A 40 -3.79 14.70 6.31
C ARG A 40 -2.39 15.04 5.83
N ALA A 41 -1.54 15.47 6.76
CA ALA A 41 -0.13 15.64 6.47
C ALA A 41 0.35 14.37 5.76
N THR A 42 1.14 14.54 4.70
CA THR A 42 1.78 13.41 4.03
C THR A 42 2.45 12.55 5.09
N PRO A 43 2.20 11.23 5.12
CA PRO A 43 2.84 10.37 6.11
C PRO A 43 4.35 10.54 6.02
N ALA A 44 5.03 10.54 7.17
CA ALA A 44 6.48 10.62 7.20
C ALA A 44 7.05 9.41 6.46
N SER A 45 7.92 9.65 5.48
CA SER A 45 8.58 8.61 4.72
C SER A 45 9.82 8.14 5.47
N VAL A 46 10.11 6.84 5.44
CA VAL A 46 11.37 6.28 5.95
C VAL A 46 12.56 6.74 5.10
N TYR A 47 12.32 7.02 3.81
CA TYR A 47 13.37 7.35 2.85
C TYR A 47 13.63 8.86 2.74
N LYS A 48 12.74 9.69 3.29
CA LYS A 48 12.87 11.14 3.26
C LYS A 48 12.99 11.69 4.69
N PRO A 49 14.11 12.36 5.03
CA PRO A 49 14.25 12.97 6.35
C PRO A 49 13.18 14.04 6.57
N ILE A 50 12.74 14.16 7.82
CA ILE A 50 11.83 15.22 8.23
C ILE A 50 12.60 16.55 8.28
N GLY A 51 11.97 17.65 7.91
CA GLY A 51 12.62 18.96 7.89
C GLY A 51 12.89 19.52 9.30
N ASP A 52 13.82 20.47 9.38
CA ASP A 52 14.25 21.12 10.62
C ASP A 52 13.16 22.00 11.26
N GLU A 53 12.08 22.30 10.54
CA GLU A 53 10.89 22.93 11.09
C GLU A 53 10.20 22.06 12.14
N ASN A 54 10.47 20.75 12.14
CA ASN A 54 9.89 19.81 13.07
C ASN A 54 10.28 20.14 14.52
N LYS A 55 9.27 20.27 15.39
CA LYS A 55 9.46 20.59 16.81
C LYS A 55 10.33 19.56 17.53
N GLY A 56 10.21 18.28 17.20
CA GLY A 56 11.01 17.20 17.77
C GLY A 56 12.48 17.30 17.37
N ALA A 57 12.78 17.59 16.11
CA ALA A 57 14.15 17.81 15.64
C ALA A 57 14.82 18.99 16.38
N LYS A 58 14.11 20.10 16.55
CA LYS A 58 14.58 21.26 17.34
C LYS A 58 14.83 20.92 18.81
N LEU A 59 14.00 20.07 19.39
CA LEU A 59 14.13 19.65 20.79
C LEU A 59 15.36 18.75 20.97
N LEU A 60 15.56 17.78 20.08
CA LEU A 60 16.76 16.93 20.06
C LEU A 60 18.03 17.76 19.88
N ALA A 61 18.02 18.73 18.95
CA ALA A 61 19.14 19.64 18.75
C ALA A 61 19.51 20.42 20.02
N LYS A 62 18.50 20.92 20.77
CA LYS A 62 18.72 21.58 22.07
C LYS A 62 19.28 20.65 23.15
N MET A 63 19.07 19.35 23.04
CA MET A 63 19.64 18.33 23.93
C MET A 63 21.04 17.89 23.48
N GLY A 64 21.62 18.54 22.45
CA GLY A 64 22.97 18.26 21.95
C GLY A 64 23.05 17.13 20.92
N TRP A 65 21.90 16.64 20.42
CA TRP A 65 21.87 15.70 19.31
C TRP A 65 22.09 16.43 17.99
N THR A 66 22.81 15.79 17.06
CA THR A 66 23.07 16.35 15.72
C THR A 66 22.44 15.44 14.65
N PRO A 67 21.86 16.01 13.57
CA PRO A 67 21.29 15.20 12.49
C PRO A 67 22.31 14.20 11.93
N GLY A 68 21.89 12.94 11.78
CA GLY A 68 22.75 11.84 11.30
C GLY A 68 23.60 11.17 12.38
N GLN A 69 23.61 11.67 13.62
CA GLN A 69 24.32 11.04 14.72
C GLN A 69 23.45 10.00 15.44
N GLY A 70 24.06 8.87 15.80
CA GLY A 70 23.44 7.87 16.66
C GLY A 70 23.13 8.42 18.06
N LEU A 71 22.02 7.97 18.67
CA LEU A 71 21.66 8.36 20.02
C LEU A 71 22.49 7.63 21.10
N GLY A 72 22.42 8.11 22.34
CA GLY A 72 23.07 7.49 23.51
C GLY A 72 24.42 8.13 23.90
N LYS A 73 24.96 7.74 25.06
CA LYS A 73 26.18 8.33 25.65
C LYS A 73 27.38 8.29 24.71
N SER A 74 27.58 7.17 24.04
CA SER A 74 28.69 6.94 23.10
C SER A 74 28.34 7.31 21.66
N LYS A 75 27.13 7.82 21.39
CA LYS A 75 26.63 8.14 20.03
C LYS A 75 26.63 6.95 19.05
N THR A 76 26.59 5.72 19.59
CA THR A 76 26.62 4.46 18.82
C THR A 76 25.22 3.86 18.60
N GLY A 77 24.16 4.57 18.98
CA GLY A 77 22.79 4.16 18.68
C GLY A 77 22.53 4.14 17.17
N ILE A 78 21.49 3.42 16.77
CA ILE A 78 21.05 3.33 15.38
C ILE A 78 20.74 4.75 14.85
N SER A 79 21.42 5.17 13.79
CA SER A 79 21.29 6.50 13.17
C SER A 79 20.20 6.54 12.09
N GLU A 80 20.02 5.45 11.35
CA GLU A 80 19.02 5.33 10.28
C GLU A 80 17.81 4.51 10.74
N PRO A 81 16.58 4.87 10.33
CA PRO A 81 15.39 4.10 10.71
C PRO A 81 15.46 2.66 10.20
N ILE A 82 14.98 1.72 11.01
CA ILE A 82 14.89 0.30 10.61
C ILE A 82 13.79 0.15 9.56
N THR A 83 14.14 -0.41 8.41
CA THR A 83 13.18 -0.67 7.32
C THR A 83 12.33 -1.90 7.62
N VAL A 84 11.05 -1.85 7.22
CA VAL A 84 10.12 -2.97 7.35
C VAL A 84 9.44 -3.21 6.00
N SER A 85 9.40 -4.47 5.58
CA SER A 85 8.67 -4.89 4.38
C SER A 85 7.26 -5.31 4.77
N LEU A 86 6.25 -4.75 4.10
CA LEU A 86 4.85 -5.12 4.34
C LEU A 86 4.47 -6.32 3.48
N ARG A 87 3.72 -7.26 4.04
CA ARG A 87 3.14 -8.35 3.25
C ARG A 87 1.97 -7.83 2.42
N VAL A 88 1.91 -8.23 1.15
CA VAL A 88 0.78 -7.89 0.28
C VAL A 88 -0.54 -8.42 0.83
N ASN A 89 -0.54 -9.63 1.42
CA ASN A 89 -1.73 -10.21 2.03
C ASN A 89 -1.65 -10.18 3.57
N PRO A 90 -2.42 -9.32 4.26
CA PRO A 90 -2.33 -9.15 5.70
C PRO A 90 -2.77 -10.38 6.49
N GLN A 91 -3.53 -11.30 5.89
CA GLN A 91 -4.02 -12.52 6.56
C GLN A 91 -3.10 -13.74 6.38
N ALA A 92 -2.02 -13.62 5.59
CA ALA A 92 -1.09 -14.73 5.40
C ALA A 92 -0.31 -15.02 6.70
N GLY A 93 -0.17 -16.31 7.02
CA GLY A 93 0.68 -16.76 8.13
C GLY A 93 2.16 -16.45 7.88
N LEU A 94 2.92 -16.29 8.96
CA LEU A 94 4.38 -16.17 8.89
C LEU A 94 4.98 -17.44 8.28
N GLY A 95 5.93 -17.30 7.35
CA GLY A 95 6.52 -18.44 6.63
C GLY A 95 5.72 -18.94 5.43
N SER A 96 4.55 -18.37 5.12
CA SER A 96 3.83 -18.67 3.87
C SER A 96 4.70 -18.31 2.67
N SER A 97 4.88 -19.26 1.75
CA SER A 97 5.92 -19.38 0.71
C SER A 97 5.86 -18.37 -0.45
N SER A 98 5.56 -17.10 -0.17
CA SER A 98 5.60 -16.00 -1.14
C SER A 98 6.48 -14.84 -0.65
N LEU A 99 7.58 -15.16 0.05
CA LEU A 99 8.37 -14.17 0.79
C LEU A 99 9.27 -13.29 -0.09
N SER A 100 9.71 -13.75 -1.26
CA SER A 100 10.66 -12.98 -2.09
C SER A 100 10.01 -11.99 -3.06
N ASN A 101 8.77 -12.23 -3.49
CA ASN A 101 8.17 -11.49 -4.61
C ASN A 101 6.91 -10.69 -4.25
N ASN A 102 6.48 -10.71 -2.99
CA ASN A 102 5.17 -10.19 -2.58
C ASN A 102 5.26 -9.30 -1.32
N THR A 103 6.29 -8.45 -1.28
CA THR A 103 6.46 -7.41 -0.27
C THR A 103 6.18 -6.02 -0.86
N ILE A 104 5.65 -5.12 -0.04
CA ILE A 104 5.33 -3.74 -0.41
C ILE A 104 6.16 -2.79 0.45
N SER A 105 6.58 -1.67 -0.14
CA SER A 105 7.25 -0.58 0.58
C SER A 105 6.32 0.01 1.65
N ILE A 106 6.87 0.33 2.82
CA ILE A 106 6.15 0.97 3.93
C ILE A 106 5.60 2.36 3.58
N ASP A 107 6.24 3.04 2.62
CA ASP A 107 5.82 4.38 2.18
C ASP A 107 4.71 4.34 1.12
N SER A 108 4.18 3.16 0.81
CA SER A 108 3.14 3.02 -0.21
C SER A 108 1.82 3.61 0.26
N THR A 109 1.15 4.32 -0.62
CA THR A 109 -0.16 4.91 -0.33
C THR A 109 -1.22 3.83 -0.09
N PRO A 110 -2.29 4.12 0.67
CA PRO A 110 -3.39 3.16 0.86
C PRO A 110 -3.97 2.61 -0.47
N ARG A 111 -3.97 3.44 -1.52
CA ARG A 111 -4.42 3.04 -2.85
C ARG A 111 -3.49 2.01 -3.50
N GLU A 112 -2.18 2.22 -3.41
CA GLU A 112 -1.16 1.30 -3.94
C GLU A 112 -1.18 -0.04 -3.21
N LEU A 113 -1.35 -0.02 -1.89
CA LEU A 113 -1.50 -1.24 -1.09
C LEU A 113 -2.71 -2.07 -1.55
N SER A 114 -3.85 -1.43 -1.74
CA SER A 114 -5.07 -2.08 -2.26
C SER A 114 -4.85 -2.64 -3.67
N GLN A 115 -4.22 -1.85 -4.54
CA GLN A 115 -3.96 -2.26 -5.92
C GLN A 115 -2.99 -3.46 -5.99
N ALA A 116 -1.95 -3.47 -5.16
CA ALA A 116 -1.00 -4.57 -5.05
C ALA A 116 -1.70 -5.86 -4.56
N TYR A 117 -2.56 -5.75 -3.55
CA TYR A 117 -3.37 -6.86 -3.05
C TYR A 117 -4.26 -7.45 -4.16
N ILE A 118 -4.99 -6.62 -4.89
CA ILE A 118 -5.88 -7.05 -5.98
C ILE A 118 -5.07 -7.76 -7.07
N ARG A 119 -3.91 -7.21 -7.45
CA ARG A 119 -3.03 -7.81 -8.47
C ARG A 119 -2.50 -9.16 -8.03
N ALA A 120 -2.01 -9.27 -6.80
CA ALA A 120 -1.51 -10.53 -6.26
C ALA A 120 -2.61 -11.59 -6.19
N LYS A 121 -3.82 -11.24 -5.74
CA LYS A 121 -4.96 -12.16 -5.71
C LYS A 121 -5.42 -12.58 -7.10
N THR A 122 -5.39 -11.67 -8.07
CA THR A 122 -5.75 -11.97 -9.45
C THR A 122 -4.75 -12.94 -10.07
N LYS A 123 -3.45 -12.72 -9.85
CA LYS A 123 -2.38 -13.62 -10.28
C LYS A 123 -2.54 -15.02 -9.67
N GLU A 124 -2.73 -15.11 -8.35
CA GLU A 124 -2.95 -16.38 -7.65
C GLU A 124 -4.14 -17.16 -8.25
N ARG A 125 -5.23 -16.47 -8.59
CA ARG A 125 -6.41 -17.10 -9.21
C ARG A 125 -6.13 -17.57 -10.63
N PHE A 126 -5.34 -16.83 -11.41
CA PHE A 126 -4.96 -17.22 -12.76
C PHE A 126 -4.07 -18.45 -12.76
N ASP A 127 -3.05 -18.47 -11.90
CA ASP A 127 -2.09 -19.58 -11.81
C ASP A 127 -2.76 -20.90 -11.40
N LYS A 128 -3.91 -20.87 -10.69
CA LYS A 128 -4.70 -22.06 -10.35
C LYS A 128 -5.53 -22.64 -11.51
N LEU A 129 -5.77 -21.85 -12.55
CA LEU A 129 -6.58 -22.24 -13.71
C LEU A 129 -5.72 -22.71 -14.90
N SER A 130 -4.40 -22.49 -14.84
CA SER A 130 -3.42 -22.99 -15.81
C SER A 130 -2.89 -24.35 -15.39
#